data_AF-A0A8D8HPD7-F1
#
_entry.id   AF-A0A8D8HPD7-F1
#
_cell.length_a   1.000
_cell.length_b   1.000
_cell.length_c   1.000
_cell.angle_alpha   90.00
_cell.angle_beta   90.00
_cell.angle_gamma   90.00
#
_symmetry.space_group_name_H-M   'P 1'
#
loop_
_entity.id
_entity.type
_entity.pdbx_description
1 polymer ?
#
loop_
_entity_poly.entity_id
_entity_poly.type
_entity_poly.pdbx_seq_one_letter_code
_entity_poly.pdbx_strand_id
1 'polypeptide(L)'
;MSLSKSTTRTGSGCCFICKSPEDDELYYGKLIGKWRIQVHYYCLLLTSNLVQNGETDDVGMFGFLQEDIRAEVARIKSQKCYVCKAPYANISCCAKKCFRTFHTVCGRQAGCLNHYVDTYQSWCDKHVEIDEGARHGEEDACGICYEELGGWNKVESIRAPCCQNGWFHRRCVAQFA
;
A
#
# COMPACT_ATOMS: atom_id res chain seq x y z
N MET A 1 -6.61 15.07 -44.97
CA MET A 1 -5.78 13.99 -44.39
C MET A 1 -6.08 13.96 -42.90
N SER A 2 -7.27 13.58 -42.46
CA SER A 2 -7.89 12.24 -42.48
C SER A 2 -7.09 11.22 -41.67
N LEU A 3 -7.73 10.85 -40.54
CA LEU A 3 -7.59 9.63 -39.74
C LEU A 3 -6.42 9.65 -38.73
N SER A 4 -6.58 9.29 -37.45
CA SER A 4 -7.50 8.28 -36.92
C SER A 4 -8.01 8.61 -35.51
N LYS A 5 -9.34 8.52 -35.32
CA LYS A 5 -9.94 8.22 -34.02
C LYS A 5 -9.41 6.86 -33.56
N SER A 6 -8.81 6.77 -32.38
CA SER A 6 -8.47 5.51 -31.73
C SER A 6 -9.37 5.28 -30.52
N THR A 7 -10.46 4.57 -30.79
CA THR A 7 -11.01 3.44 -30.02
C THR A 7 -11.05 3.56 -28.49
N THR A 8 -12.28 3.71 -27.99
CA THR A 8 -12.72 3.46 -26.62
C THR A 8 -12.23 2.10 -26.10
N ARG A 9 -11.31 2.10 -25.13
CA ARG A 9 -10.98 0.93 -24.28
C ARG A 9 -11.84 0.98 -23.02
N THR A 10 -12.87 0.14 -22.98
CA THR A 10 -13.69 -0.11 -21.80
C THR A 10 -12.98 -1.09 -20.86
N GLY A 11 -12.42 -0.56 -19.77
CA GLY A 11 -11.81 -1.30 -18.66
C GLY A 11 -10.90 -0.39 -17.85
N SER A 12 -11.47 0.29 -16.85
CA SER A 12 -10.89 1.39 -16.08
C SER A 12 -9.45 1.14 -15.63
N GLY A 13 -8.49 1.98 -16.05
CA GLY A 13 -7.05 1.95 -15.72
C GLY A 13 -6.68 2.14 -14.24
N CYS A 14 -7.59 1.83 -13.32
CA CYS A 14 -7.41 1.96 -11.88
C CYS A 14 -7.56 0.61 -11.18
N CYS A 15 -6.92 0.47 -10.03
CA CYS A 15 -7.17 -0.64 -9.11
C CYS A 15 -8.63 -0.64 -8.65
N PHE A 16 -9.27 -1.81 -8.73
CA PHE A 16 -10.67 -2.02 -8.41
C PHE A 16 -10.98 -1.84 -6.92
N ILE A 17 -9.99 -1.99 -6.03
CA ILE A 17 -10.17 -1.80 -4.59
C ILE A 17 -9.97 -0.32 -4.22
N CYS A 18 -8.75 0.20 -4.36
CA CYS A 18 -8.41 1.55 -3.88
C CYS A 18 -8.80 2.69 -4.86
N LYS A 19 -9.29 2.35 -6.06
CA LYS A 19 -9.73 3.28 -7.12
C LYS A 19 -8.63 4.19 -7.69
N SER A 20 -7.38 3.98 -7.29
CA SER A 20 -6.22 4.72 -7.78
C SER A 20 -5.71 4.20 -9.14
N PRO A 21 -5.26 5.07 -10.05
CA PRO A 21 -4.52 4.68 -11.24
C PRO A 21 -3.01 4.49 -11.01
N GLU A 22 -2.49 4.89 -9.84
CA GLU A 22 -1.07 4.73 -9.50
C GLU A 22 -0.63 3.27 -9.57
N ASP A 23 0.43 2.98 -10.32
CA ASP A 23 0.96 1.63 -10.57
C ASP A 23 2.49 1.64 -10.43
N ASP A 24 2.95 1.62 -9.17
CA ASP A 24 4.33 1.40 -8.80
C ASP A 24 4.42 0.05 -8.08
N GLU A 25 4.93 -0.96 -8.78
CA GLU A 25 5.00 -2.34 -8.31
C GLU A 25 5.78 -2.47 -6.99
N LEU A 26 6.79 -1.62 -6.76
CA LEU A 26 7.56 -1.66 -5.51
C LEU A 26 6.71 -1.27 -4.29
N TYR A 27 5.73 -0.39 -4.50
CA TYR A 27 4.95 0.20 -3.41
C TYR A 27 3.54 -0.35 -3.28
N TYR A 28 2.98 -0.87 -4.37
CA TYR A 28 1.62 -1.40 -4.42
C TYR A 28 1.58 -2.89 -4.79
N GLY A 29 2.74 -3.48 -5.11
CA GLY A 29 2.82 -4.83 -5.62
C GLY A 29 2.29 -4.92 -7.04
N LYS A 30 2.53 -6.06 -7.70
CA LYS A 30 2.11 -6.28 -9.08
C LYS A 30 0.63 -5.99 -9.28
N LEU A 31 0.29 -5.25 -10.33
CA LEU A 31 -1.09 -5.07 -10.76
C LEU A 31 -1.60 -6.36 -11.45
N ILE A 32 -2.61 -6.98 -10.84
CA ILE A 32 -3.13 -8.30 -11.25
C ILE A 32 -4.49 -8.13 -11.91
N GLY A 33 -4.65 -8.62 -13.14
CA GLY A 33 -5.91 -8.61 -13.89
C GLY A 33 -6.58 -9.98 -13.95
N LYS A 34 -7.84 -10.08 -13.53
CA LYS A 34 -8.70 -11.27 -13.67
C LYS A 34 -10.18 -10.84 -13.62
N TRP A 35 -11.07 -11.59 -14.25
CA TRP A 35 -12.53 -11.31 -14.24
C TRP A 35 -12.95 -9.86 -14.58
N ARG A 36 -12.23 -9.22 -15.52
CA ARG A 36 -12.41 -7.82 -15.92
C ARG A 36 -12.24 -6.79 -14.78
N ILE A 37 -11.57 -7.18 -13.70
CA ILE A 37 -11.08 -6.28 -12.66
C ILE A 37 -9.55 -6.33 -12.63
N GLN A 38 -8.92 -5.25 -12.20
CA GLN A 38 -7.50 -5.22 -11.91
C GLN A 38 -7.28 -4.71 -10.50
N VAL A 39 -6.35 -5.30 -9.77
CA VAL A 39 -6.10 -4.97 -8.36
C VAL A 39 -4.61 -4.98 -8.10
N HIS A 40 -4.14 -4.05 -7.28
CA HIS A 40 -2.80 -4.11 -6.73
C HIS A 40 -2.69 -5.33 -5.80
N TYR A 41 -1.60 -6.09 -5.90
CA TYR A 41 -1.35 -7.21 -5.01
C TYR A 41 -1.41 -6.78 -3.53
N TYR A 42 -0.80 -5.66 -3.17
CA TYR A 42 -0.85 -5.16 -1.79
C TYR A 42 -2.22 -4.62 -1.38
N CYS A 43 -3.11 -4.27 -2.33
CA CYS A 43 -4.51 -4.00 -1.98
C CYS A 43 -5.27 -5.27 -1.60
N LEU A 44 -4.91 -6.44 -2.13
CA LEU A 44 -5.51 -7.71 -1.69
C LEU A 44 -5.08 -8.03 -0.26
N LEU A 45 -3.79 -7.89 0.05
CA LEU A 45 -3.25 -8.22 1.37
C LEU A 45 -3.71 -7.27 2.48
N LEU A 46 -3.74 -5.96 2.22
CA LEU A 46 -3.91 -4.94 3.28
C LEU A 46 -5.35 -4.48 3.52
N THR A 47 -6.30 -4.90 2.67
CA THR A 47 -7.69 -4.45 2.83
C THR A 47 -8.32 -5.10 4.05
N SER A 48 -8.76 -4.30 5.02
CA SER A 48 -8.88 -4.74 6.42
C SER A 48 -9.86 -5.89 6.67
N ASN A 49 -10.90 -6.07 5.85
CA ASN A 49 -11.87 -7.15 6.02
C ASN A 49 -11.95 -8.05 4.79
N LEU A 50 -10.94 -8.00 3.90
CA LEU A 50 -10.91 -8.90 2.75
C LEU A 50 -10.48 -10.30 3.21
N VAL A 51 -11.35 -11.27 2.99
CA VAL A 51 -11.12 -12.68 3.33
C VAL A 51 -10.49 -13.42 2.16
N GLN A 52 -9.59 -14.35 2.46
CA GLN A 52 -8.91 -15.21 1.51
C GLN A 52 -9.53 -16.62 1.59
N ASN A 53 -10.69 -16.82 0.94
CA ASN A 53 -11.43 -18.08 1.01
C ASN A 53 -11.04 -19.12 -0.05
N GLY A 54 -10.11 -18.79 -0.95
CA GLY A 54 -9.59 -19.73 -1.94
C GLY A 54 -8.80 -20.84 -1.25
N GLU A 55 -9.07 -22.09 -1.63
CA GLU A 55 -8.43 -23.28 -1.05
C GLU A 55 -6.92 -23.32 -1.28
N THR A 56 -6.46 -22.70 -2.37
CA THR A 56 -5.07 -22.62 -2.80
C THR A 56 -4.77 -21.25 -3.41
N ASP A 57 -3.49 -20.89 -3.51
CA ASP A 57 -3.07 -19.60 -4.07
C ASP A 57 -3.40 -19.43 -5.57
N ASP A 58 -3.52 -20.52 -6.32
CA ASP A 58 -3.90 -20.50 -7.74
C ASP A 58 -5.41 -20.35 -7.96
N VAL A 59 -6.22 -20.67 -6.95
CA VAL A 59 -7.66 -20.40 -6.94
C VAL A 59 -7.88 -18.92 -6.67
N GLY A 60 -8.59 -18.25 -7.59
CA GLY A 60 -8.85 -16.81 -7.49
C GLY A 60 -7.66 -15.93 -7.88
N MET A 61 -7.47 -14.81 -7.20
CA MET A 61 -6.28 -13.96 -7.31
C MET A 61 -5.44 -14.15 -6.04
N PHE A 62 -4.52 -15.12 -6.00
CA PHE A 62 -3.76 -15.44 -4.76
C PHE A 62 -4.69 -15.89 -3.62
N GLY A 63 -5.59 -16.84 -3.86
CA GLY A 63 -6.58 -17.27 -2.86
C GLY A 63 -7.73 -16.28 -2.61
N PHE A 64 -7.72 -15.08 -3.20
CA PHE A 64 -8.85 -14.14 -3.07
C PHE A 64 -9.89 -14.38 -4.17
N LEU A 65 -11.11 -14.75 -3.76
CA LEU A 65 -12.21 -15.02 -4.68
C LEU A 65 -12.83 -13.71 -5.21
N GLN A 66 -13.41 -13.77 -6.40
CA GLN A 66 -14.03 -12.59 -7.02
C GLN A 66 -15.16 -12.01 -6.14
N GLU A 67 -15.94 -12.89 -5.53
CA GLU A 67 -17.08 -12.55 -4.69
C GLU A 67 -16.64 -11.81 -3.43
N ASP A 68 -15.59 -12.30 -2.77
CA ASP A 68 -15.00 -11.66 -1.59
C ASP A 68 -14.49 -10.24 -1.91
N ILE A 69 -13.76 -10.08 -3.03
CA ILE A 69 -13.25 -8.78 -3.48
C ILE A 69 -14.42 -7.82 -3.76
N ARG A 70 -15.47 -8.28 -4.43
CA ARG A 70 -16.63 -7.44 -4.77
C ARG A 70 -17.44 -7.07 -3.53
N ALA A 71 -17.65 -8.02 -2.61
CA ALA A 71 -18.34 -7.80 -1.34
C ALA A 71 -17.59 -6.75 -0.51
N GLU A 72 -16.26 -6.86 -0.44
CA GLU A 72 -15.45 -5.91 0.32
C GLU A 72 -15.44 -4.52 -0.32
N VAL A 73 -15.34 -4.43 -1.65
CA VAL A 73 -15.47 -3.15 -2.37
C VAL A 73 -16.84 -2.49 -2.13
N ALA A 74 -17.91 -3.28 -2.03
CA ALA A 74 -19.23 -2.78 -1.68
C ALA A 74 -19.27 -2.27 -0.22
N ARG A 75 -18.64 -2.98 0.73
CA ARG A 75 -18.54 -2.58 2.14
C ARG A 75 -17.81 -1.25 2.31
N ILE A 76 -16.69 -1.06 1.63
CA ILE A 76 -15.87 0.16 1.75
C ILE A 76 -16.38 1.34 0.93
N LYS A 77 -17.46 1.17 0.15
CA LYS A 77 -18.00 2.21 -0.75
C LYS A 77 -18.29 3.55 -0.06
N SER A 78 -18.68 3.54 1.21
CA SER A 78 -18.95 4.75 2.00
C SER A 78 -17.81 5.16 2.93
N GLN A 79 -16.76 4.34 3.06
CA GLN A 79 -15.62 4.61 3.94
C GLN A 79 -14.75 5.72 3.36
N LYS A 80 -14.68 6.85 4.07
CA LYS A 80 -13.95 8.04 3.62
C LYS A 80 -12.51 8.02 4.10
N CYS A 81 -11.58 8.22 3.17
CA CYS A 81 -10.17 8.34 3.50
C CYS A 81 -9.93 9.57 4.37
N TYR A 82 -9.23 9.43 5.50
CA TYR A 82 -8.93 10.56 6.38
C TYR A 82 -7.98 11.57 5.74
N VAL A 83 -7.23 11.18 4.71
CA VAL A 83 -6.31 12.03 3.95
C VAL A 83 -7.08 12.84 2.89
N CYS A 84 -7.61 12.19 1.85
CA CYS A 84 -8.23 12.87 0.71
C CYS A 84 -9.75 13.09 0.83
N LYS A 85 -10.39 12.54 1.87
CA LYS A 85 -11.84 12.58 2.13
C LYS A 85 -12.74 11.87 1.11
N ALA A 86 -12.17 11.27 0.07
CA ALA A 86 -12.88 10.49 -0.94
C ALA A 86 -13.30 9.08 -0.42
N PRO A 87 -14.37 8.48 -0.97
CA PRO A 87 -14.83 7.13 -0.61
C PRO A 87 -13.85 6.02 -1.03
N TYR A 88 -14.16 4.77 -0.67
CA TYR A 88 -13.38 3.56 -0.97
C TYR A 88 -12.04 3.45 -0.23
N ALA A 89 -11.94 4.05 0.96
CA ALA A 89 -10.81 3.80 1.84
C ALA A 89 -10.80 2.34 2.30
N ASN A 90 -9.82 1.57 1.81
CA ASN A 90 -9.78 0.11 1.95
C ASN A 90 -9.03 -0.35 3.22
N ILE A 91 -8.23 0.51 3.83
CA ILE A 91 -7.44 0.18 5.03
C ILE A 91 -8.01 0.93 6.24
N SER A 92 -8.16 0.25 7.36
CA SER A 92 -8.47 0.79 8.68
C SER A 92 -7.24 0.72 9.58
N CYS A 93 -7.02 1.74 10.40
CA CYS A 93 -5.93 1.71 11.39
C CYS A 93 -6.20 0.64 12.47
N CYS A 94 -5.19 -0.19 12.76
CA CYS A 94 -5.27 -1.26 13.77
C CYS A 94 -5.17 -0.77 15.23
N ALA A 95 -4.83 0.50 15.47
CA ALA A 95 -4.75 1.04 16.82
C ALA A 95 -6.12 1.06 17.51
N LYS A 96 -6.15 0.64 18.79
CA LYS A 96 -7.39 0.61 19.58
C LYS A 96 -8.06 1.99 19.61
N LYS A 97 -9.38 2.01 19.40
CA LYS A 97 -10.21 3.24 19.37
C LYS A 97 -9.85 4.23 18.25
N CYS A 98 -9.06 3.82 17.25
CA CYS A 98 -8.84 4.62 16.05
C CYS A 98 -9.88 4.24 14.97
N PHE A 99 -10.53 5.26 14.41
CA PHE A 99 -11.50 5.08 13.32
C PHE A 99 -10.99 5.64 11.99
N ARG A 100 -9.69 5.95 11.89
CA ARG A 100 -9.10 6.45 10.65
C ARG A 100 -9.04 5.32 9.64
N THR A 101 -9.61 5.56 8.47
CA THR A 101 -9.47 4.71 7.28
C THR A 101 -8.77 5.47 6.17
N PHE A 102 -8.02 4.79 5.32
CA PHE A 102 -7.27 5.38 4.23
C PHE A 102 -7.19 4.46 3.02
N HIS A 103 -7.01 5.04 1.82
CA HIS A 103 -6.61 4.28 0.65
C HIS A 103 -5.18 3.79 0.82
N THR A 104 -4.82 2.66 0.24
CA THR A 104 -3.42 2.17 0.17
C THR A 104 -2.46 3.27 -0.31
N VAL A 105 -2.79 3.96 -1.41
CA VAL A 105 -1.95 5.02 -2.01
C VAL A 105 -1.86 6.24 -1.10
N CYS A 106 -2.99 6.76 -0.64
CA CYS A 106 -3.00 7.94 0.24
C CYS A 106 -2.30 7.68 1.57
N GLY A 107 -2.47 6.49 2.15
CA GLY A 107 -1.81 6.10 3.38
C GLY A 107 -0.30 6.13 3.23
N ARG A 108 0.22 5.53 2.16
CA ARG A 108 1.65 5.57 1.85
C ARG A 108 2.18 7.01 1.78
N GLN A 109 1.53 7.87 1.00
CA GLN A 109 1.94 9.27 0.84
C GLN A 109 1.83 10.09 2.14
N ALA A 110 0.91 9.72 3.04
CA ALA A 110 0.71 10.38 4.32
C ALA A 110 1.57 9.82 5.48
N GLY A 111 2.46 8.85 5.19
CA GLY A 111 3.29 8.22 6.23
C GLY A 111 2.49 7.31 7.18
N CYS A 112 1.45 6.64 6.66
CA CYS A 112 0.92 5.43 7.28
C CYS A 112 1.91 4.28 7.14
N LEU A 113 1.89 3.35 8.09
CA LEU A 113 2.69 2.13 8.05
C LEU A 113 1.80 0.94 7.72
N ASN A 114 2.24 0.12 6.76
CA ASN A 114 1.64 -1.17 6.47
C ASN A 114 2.68 -2.27 6.76
N HIS A 115 2.28 -3.33 7.45
CA HIS A 115 3.06 -4.54 7.59
C HIS A 115 2.62 -5.57 6.55
N TYR A 116 3.60 -6.22 5.93
CA TYR A 116 3.39 -7.24 4.89
C TYR A 116 3.68 -8.65 5.41
N VAL A 117 3.64 -8.83 6.73
CA VAL A 117 3.90 -10.09 7.44
C VAL A 117 2.74 -10.38 8.39
N ASP A 118 2.66 -11.63 8.84
CA ASP A 118 1.67 -12.14 9.79
C ASP A 118 0.22 -11.85 9.37
N THR A 119 -0.41 -10.85 10.01
CA THR A 119 -1.83 -10.51 9.84
C THR A 119 -2.03 -9.21 9.06
N TYR A 120 -1.02 -8.75 8.33
CA TYR A 120 -1.09 -7.63 7.38
C TYR A 120 -1.62 -6.31 7.98
N GLN A 121 -1.26 -6.05 9.24
CA GLN A 121 -1.75 -4.90 10.00
C GLN A 121 -1.25 -3.56 9.45
N SER A 122 -2.05 -2.50 9.64
CA SER A 122 -1.75 -1.17 9.14
C SER A 122 -2.08 -0.08 10.17
N TRP A 123 -1.30 1.00 10.20
CA TRP A 123 -1.45 2.11 11.15
C TRP A 123 -1.45 3.45 10.44
N CYS A 124 -2.36 4.34 10.85
CA CYS A 124 -2.35 5.71 10.38
C CYS A 124 -1.10 6.46 10.88
N ASP A 125 -0.79 7.59 10.26
CA ASP A 125 0.33 8.47 10.63
C ASP A 125 0.47 8.75 12.13
N LYS A 126 -0.62 8.80 12.90
CA LYS A 126 -0.58 9.05 14.36
C LYS A 126 -0.24 7.84 15.22
N HIS A 127 -0.31 6.63 14.67
CA HIS A 127 -0.14 5.38 15.40
C HIS A 127 0.98 4.52 14.81
N VAL A 128 1.86 5.13 14.03
CA VAL A 128 3.14 4.52 13.69
C VAL A 128 4.02 4.64 14.92
N GLU A 129 4.42 3.50 15.49
CA GLU A 129 5.41 3.48 16.57
C GLU A 129 6.74 4.01 16.03
N ILE A 130 7.37 4.89 16.79
CA ILE A 130 8.65 5.52 16.44
C ILE A 130 9.67 4.96 17.41
N ASP A 131 10.80 4.47 16.89
CA ASP A 131 12.00 4.32 17.71
C ASP A 131 12.47 5.74 18.08
N GLU A 132 12.31 6.13 19.35
CA GLU A 132 12.78 7.42 19.88
C GLU A 132 14.32 7.55 19.88
N GLY A 133 15.03 6.57 19.35
CA GLY A 133 16.48 6.58 19.19
C GLY A 133 17.03 7.65 18.25
N ALA A 134 18.28 7.43 17.83
CA ALA A 134 19.01 8.35 16.97
C ALA A 134 18.26 8.60 15.66
N ARG A 135 18.43 9.80 15.09
CA ARG A 135 18.00 10.16 13.73
C ARG A 135 19.23 10.42 12.89
N HIS A 136 19.15 10.11 11.60
CA HIS A 136 20.19 10.51 10.64
C HIS A 136 20.04 11.99 10.27
N GLY A 137 21.13 12.61 9.82
CA GLY A 137 21.14 13.90 9.15
C GLY A 137 20.68 13.80 7.70
N GLU A 138 20.42 14.94 7.05
CA GLU A 138 19.96 14.96 5.66
C GLU A 138 21.02 14.47 4.68
N GLU A 139 22.28 14.82 4.95
CA GLU A 139 23.47 14.47 4.15
C GLU A 139 24.03 13.08 4.48
N ASP A 140 23.46 12.38 5.48
CA ASP A 140 23.89 11.02 5.81
C ASP A 140 23.59 10.09 4.63
N ALA A 141 24.53 9.20 4.32
CA ALA A 141 24.40 8.29 3.18
C ALA A 141 23.55 7.06 3.51
N CYS A 142 22.69 6.66 2.57
CA CYS A 142 22.00 5.39 2.59
C CYS A 142 23.00 4.24 2.44
N GLY A 143 22.96 3.26 3.35
CA GLY A 143 23.89 2.13 3.34
C GLY A 143 23.72 1.13 2.19
N ILE A 144 22.75 1.33 1.29
CA ILE A 144 22.52 0.49 0.10
C ILE A 144 22.89 1.24 -1.19
N CYS A 145 22.30 2.42 -1.43
CA CYS A 145 22.54 3.17 -2.67
C CYS A 145 23.64 4.24 -2.58
N TYR A 146 24.12 4.54 -1.37
CA TYR A 146 25.11 5.60 -1.08
C TYR A 146 24.68 7.03 -1.45
N GLU A 147 23.41 7.24 -1.79
CA GLU A 147 22.82 8.58 -1.95
C GLU A 147 22.42 9.17 -0.59
N GLU A 148 22.27 10.50 -0.54
CA GLU A 148 21.79 11.22 0.65
C GLU A 148 20.40 10.72 1.09
N LEU A 149 20.21 10.56 2.39
CA LEU A 149 18.94 10.11 2.97
C LEU A 149 17.86 11.18 2.89
N GLY A 150 18.26 12.46 2.82
CA GLY A 150 17.36 13.60 2.87
C GLY A 150 16.69 13.76 4.24
N GLY A 151 15.64 14.58 4.30
CA GLY A 151 14.90 14.85 5.54
C GLY A 151 14.42 13.58 6.24
N TRP A 152 14.71 13.46 7.54
CA TRP A 152 14.27 12.32 8.34
C TRP A 152 12.75 12.11 8.26
N ASN A 153 12.34 10.85 8.04
CA ASN A 153 10.95 10.45 7.98
C ASN A 153 10.75 9.12 8.71
N LYS A 154 9.86 9.11 9.70
CA LYS A 154 9.52 7.93 10.53
C LYS A 154 9.23 6.61 9.77
N VAL A 155 8.74 6.67 8.53
CA VAL A 155 8.33 5.50 7.73
C VAL A 155 9.34 5.21 6.62
N GLU A 156 9.96 6.25 6.06
CA GLU A 156 10.89 6.12 4.94
C GLU A 156 12.37 5.98 5.38
N SER A 157 12.71 6.37 6.62
CA SER A 157 14.05 6.24 7.21
C SER A 157 14.15 4.96 8.04
N ILE A 158 14.79 3.93 7.48
CA ILE A 158 14.93 2.63 8.13
C ILE A 158 16.31 2.52 8.78
N ARG A 159 16.33 2.15 10.06
CA ARG A 159 17.56 1.83 10.79
C ARG A 159 17.77 0.32 10.81
N ALA A 160 19.01 -0.15 10.69
CA ALA A 160 19.32 -1.58 10.81
C ALA A 160 18.85 -2.14 12.17
N PRO A 161 17.90 -3.10 12.23
CA PRO A 161 17.40 -3.60 13.50
C PRO A 161 18.41 -4.50 14.23
N CYS A 162 19.34 -5.14 13.50
CA CYS A 162 20.28 -6.11 14.06
C CYS A 162 21.47 -5.49 14.81
N CYS A 163 22.01 -4.38 14.30
CA CYS A 163 23.23 -3.77 14.81
C CYS A 163 23.09 -2.26 15.08
N GLN A 164 21.94 -1.67 14.73
CA GLN A 164 21.70 -0.22 14.81
C GLN A 164 22.74 0.63 14.06
N ASN A 165 23.51 -0.01 13.17
CA ASN A 165 24.58 0.59 12.40
C ASN A 165 24.12 0.75 10.95
N GLY A 166 23.96 1.99 10.54
CA GLY A 166 23.50 2.34 9.20
C GLY A 166 22.01 2.66 9.11
N TRP A 167 21.73 3.49 8.10
CA TRP A 167 20.42 4.00 7.75
C TRP A 167 20.17 3.75 6.27
N PHE A 168 18.90 3.56 5.92
CA PHE A 168 18.49 3.16 4.59
C PHE A 168 17.20 3.85 4.21
N HIS A 169 17.05 4.19 2.93
CA HIS A 169 15.73 4.49 2.39
C HIS A 169 14.88 3.22 2.45
N ARG A 170 13.61 3.36 2.83
CA ARG A 170 12.61 2.27 2.76
C ARG A 170 12.55 1.67 1.35
N ARG A 171 12.64 2.51 0.32
CA ARG A 171 12.69 2.07 -1.09
C ARG A 171 13.83 1.10 -1.34
N CYS A 172 15.04 1.42 -0.86
CA CYS A 172 16.21 0.58 -1.04
C CYS A 172 16.04 -0.76 -0.32
N VAL A 173 15.56 -0.75 0.93
CA VAL A 173 15.30 -2.00 1.66
C VAL A 173 14.25 -2.85 0.92
N ALA A 174 13.16 -2.24 0.46
CA ALA A 174 12.08 -2.95 -0.22
C ALA A 174 12.49 -3.59 -1.56
N GLN A 175 13.50 -3.05 -2.26
CA GLN A 175 13.99 -3.63 -3.52
C GLN A 175 14.76 -4.94 -3.34
N PHE A 176 15.29 -5.19 -2.15
CA PHE A 176 16.09 -6.38 -1.83
C PHE A 176 15.39 -7.32 -0.83
N ALA A 177 14.09 -7.12 -0.61
CA ALA A 177 13.24 -7.93 0.28
C ALA A 177 12.53 -9.07 -0.45
#